data_AF-A0AAX2AFX2-F1
#
_entry.id   AF-A0AAX2AFX2-F1
#
_cell.length_a   1.000
_cell.length_b   1.000
_cell.length_c   1.000
_cell.angle_alpha   90.00
_cell.angle_beta   90.00
_cell.angle_gamma   90.00
#
_symmetry.space_group_name_H-M   'P 1'
#
loop_
_entity.id
_entity.type
_entity.pdbx_description
1 polymer ?
#
loop_
_entity_poly.entity_id
_entity_poly.type
_entity_poly.pdbx_seq_one_letter_code
_entity_poly.pdbx_strand_id
1 'polypeptide(L)'
;MMLKIDKSQGWFQKLDGGYEEIDKITKEDLLRIMEKILDSDIEMEEYNEEKIKNQAHQVVYKSIYNNLKSLKDRKEEFKDNTERLYQEQYNKYVAK
;
A
#
# COMPACT_ATOMS: atom_id res chain seq x y z
N MET A 1 -2.47 -9.37 4.08
CA MET A 1 -2.88 -7.98 4.38
C MET A 1 -1.77 -7.28 5.17
N MET A 2 -1.24 -6.15 4.68
CA MET A 2 -0.12 -5.41 5.31
C MET A 2 -0.59 -4.47 6.41
N LEU A 3 -1.77 -3.87 6.24
CA LEU A 3 -2.43 -3.04 7.25
C LEU A 3 -3.79 -3.66 7.56
N LYS A 4 -4.13 -3.73 8.84
CA LYS A 4 -5.43 -4.24 9.30
C LYS A 4 -5.98 -3.42 10.46
N ILE A 5 -7.30 -3.42 10.62
CA ILE A 5 -7.97 -2.87 11.79
C ILE A 5 -8.57 -4.02 12.59
N ASP A 6 -8.12 -4.19 13.82
CA ASP A 6 -8.59 -5.26 14.71
C ASP A 6 -8.76 -4.74 16.14
N LYS A 7 -9.83 -5.17 16.81
CA LYS A 7 -10.22 -4.75 18.17
C LYS A 7 -10.20 -3.23 18.38
N SER A 8 -10.66 -2.48 17.37
CA SER A 8 -10.64 -1.02 17.33
C SER A 8 -9.28 -0.34 17.35
N GLN A 9 -8.22 -1.06 16.97
CA GLN A 9 -6.87 -0.55 16.82
C GLN A 9 -6.36 -0.85 15.40
N GLY A 10 -5.52 0.05 14.88
CA GLY A 10 -4.77 -0.21 13.66
C GLY A 10 -3.54 -1.07 13.95
N TRP A 11 -3.22 -1.97 13.03
CA TRP A 11 -2.07 -2.87 13.07
C TRP A 11 -1.34 -2.91 11.73
N PHE A 12 -0.03 -3.14 11.77
CA PHE A 12 0.78 -3.43 10.60
C PHE A 12 1.42 -4.82 10.71
N GLN A 13 1.67 -5.47 9.57
CA GLN A 13 2.40 -6.73 9.55
C GLN A 13 3.90 -6.45 9.69
N LYS A 14 4.61 -7.12 10.60
CA LYS A 14 6.06 -7.05 10.79
C LYS A 14 6.84 -7.92 9.79
N LEU A 15 8.17 -7.89 9.87
CA LEU A 15 9.05 -8.75 9.07
C LEU A 15 8.85 -10.25 9.38
N ASP A 16 8.65 -10.59 10.65
CA ASP A 16 8.41 -11.95 11.13
C ASP A 16 7.03 -12.52 10.74
N GLY A 17 6.19 -11.72 10.06
CA GLY A 17 4.83 -12.08 9.68
C GLY A 17 3.78 -11.85 10.78
N GLY A 18 4.22 -11.50 12.00
CA GLY A 18 3.35 -11.08 13.10
C GLY A 18 2.73 -9.72 12.85
N TYR A 19 1.81 -9.30 13.73
CA TYR A 19 1.21 -7.97 13.70
C TYR A 19 1.60 -7.18 14.93
N GLU A 20 1.84 -5.89 14.72
CA GLU A 20 2.11 -4.94 15.79
C GLU A 20 1.24 -3.70 15.61
N GLU A 21 1.01 -2.98 16.71
CA GLU A 21 0.16 -1.79 16.72
C GLU A 21 0.75 -0.70 15.83
N ILE A 22 -0.10 0.00 15.08
CA ILE A 22 0.32 0.98 14.08
C ILE A 22 1.10 2.16 14.66
N ASP A 23 0.93 2.46 15.95
CA ASP A 23 1.64 3.53 16.65
C ASP A 23 3.13 3.20 16.91
N LYS A 24 3.50 1.92 16.89
CA LYS A 24 4.88 1.44 17.09
C LYS A 24 5.67 1.30 15.78
N ILE A 25 5.06 1.62 14.65
CA ILE A 25 5.69 1.44 13.35
C ILE A 25 6.98 2.24 13.23
N THR A 26 8.04 1.57 12.79
CA THR A 26 9.35 2.19 12.58
C THR A 26 9.53 2.63 11.13
N LYS A 27 10.60 3.41 10.87
CA LYS A 27 10.97 3.81 9.51
C LYS A 27 11.34 2.57 8.68
N GLU A 28 12.00 1.62 9.29
CA GLU A 28 12.44 0.36 8.67
C GLU A 28 11.24 -0.49 8.25
N ASP A 29 10.21 -0.56 9.11
CA ASP A 29 8.95 -1.25 8.78
C ASP A 29 8.22 -0.59 7.60
N LEU A 30 8.15 0.75 7.61
CA LEU A 30 7.56 1.54 6.53
C LEU A 30 8.27 1.31 5.19
N LEU A 31 9.61 1.37 5.19
CA LEU A 31 10.40 1.15 3.99
C LEU A 31 10.15 -0.24 3.40
N ARG A 32 10.13 -1.27 4.26
CA ARG A 32 9.86 -2.64 3.83
C ARG A 32 8.44 -2.80 3.27
N ILE A 33 7.43 -2.16 3.86
CA ILE A 33 6.06 -2.21 3.33
C ILE A 33 6.02 -1.54 1.95
N MET A 34 6.72 -0.42 1.77
CA MET A 34 6.84 0.24 0.47
C MET A 34 7.52 -0.64 -0.58
N GLU A 35 8.63 -1.29 -0.24
CA GLU A 35 9.32 -2.24 -1.12
C GLU A 35 8.36 -3.37 -1.55
N LYS A 36 7.60 -3.92 -0.61
CA LYS A 36 6.58 -4.93 -0.93
C LYS A 36 5.47 -4.43 -1.85
N ILE A 37 5.04 -3.17 -1.73
CA ILE A 37 4.07 -2.56 -2.66
C ILE A 37 4.64 -2.49 -4.07
N LEU A 38 5.93 -2.17 -4.20
CA LEU A 38 6.60 -2.09 -5.50
C LEU A 38 6.79 -3.47 -6.12
N ASP A 39 7.12 -4.47 -5.33
CA ASP A 39 7.42 -5.83 -5.83
C ASP A 39 6.16 -6.68 -6.09
N SER A 40 5.09 -6.48 -5.33
CA SER A 40 3.93 -7.39 -5.35
C SER A 40 2.62 -6.65 -5.16
N ASP A 41 1.52 -7.30 -5.56
CA ASP A 41 0.19 -6.83 -5.22
C ASP A 41 -0.10 -7.17 -3.76
N ILE A 42 -0.07 -6.14 -2.92
CA ILE A 42 -0.40 -6.27 -1.51
C ILE A 42 -1.80 -5.72 -1.23
N GLU A 43 -2.44 -6.32 -0.22
CA GLU A 43 -3.72 -5.87 0.32
C GLU A 43 -3.51 -5.04 1.59
N MET A 44 -4.29 -3.97 1.71
CA MET A 44 -4.36 -3.09 2.88
C MET A 44 -5.83 -2.87 3.22
N GLU A 45 -6.20 -2.97 4.49
CA GLU A 45 -7.55 -2.59 4.90
C GLU A 45 -7.71 -1.07 4.88
N GLU A 46 -8.80 -0.60 4.28
CA GLU A 46 -9.09 0.82 4.17
C GLU A 46 -9.26 1.48 5.53
N TYR A 47 -8.71 2.69 5.66
CA TYR A 47 -8.90 3.50 6.85
C TYR A 47 -10.39 3.74 7.11
N ASN A 48 -10.83 3.40 8.32
CA ASN A 48 -12.17 3.67 8.82
C ASN A 48 -12.09 4.25 10.23
N GLU A 49 -12.51 5.51 10.37
CA GLU A 49 -12.47 6.26 11.62
C GLU A 49 -13.38 5.69 12.70
N GLU A 50 -14.53 5.12 12.32
CA GLU A 50 -15.49 4.51 13.26
C GLU A 50 -14.97 3.20 13.84
N LYS A 51 -14.16 2.47 13.06
CA LYS A 51 -13.54 1.23 13.52
C LYS A 51 -12.40 1.51 14.49
N ILE A 52 -11.59 2.56 14.28
CA ILE A 52 -10.43 2.86 15.15
C ILE A 52 -10.83 3.87 16.23
N LYS A 53 -10.90 3.44 17.49
CA LYS A 53 -11.32 4.34 18.60
C LYS A 53 -10.18 5.21 19.14
N ASN A 54 -8.94 4.75 18.99
CA ASN A 54 -7.77 5.47 19.48
C ASN A 54 -7.35 6.56 18.48
N GLN A 55 -7.39 7.82 18.90
CA GLN A 55 -7.05 8.98 18.05
C GLN A 55 -5.61 8.96 17.52
N ALA A 56 -4.64 8.48 18.30
CA ALA A 56 -3.27 8.34 17.81
C ALA A 56 -3.20 7.31 16.68
N HIS A 57 -3.89 6.18 16.83
CA HIS A 57 -3.97 5.17 15.77
C HIS A 57 -4.73 5.69 14.56
N GLN A 58 -5.78 6.52 14.73
CA GLN A 58 -6.48 7.15 13.61
C GLN A 58 -5.53 8.02 12.78
N VAL A 59 -4.78 8.91 13.43
CA VAL A 59 -3.84 9.82 12.76
C VAL A 59 -2.75 9.05 12.02
N VAL A 60 -2.09 8.11 12.71
CA VAL A 60 -0.96 7.36 12.16
C VAL A 60 -1.43 6.43 11.04
N TYR A 61 -2.50 5.65 11.26
CA TYR A 61 -3.04 4.74 10.25
C TYR A 61 -3.51 5.49 9.00
N LYS A 62 -4.25 6.59 9.16
CA LYS A 62 -4.72 7.40 8.02
C LYS A 62 -3.56 7.93 7.19
N SER A 63 -2.52 8.46 7.85
CA SER A 63 -1.35 8.99 7.15
C SER A 63 -0.63 7.91 6.35
N ILE A 64 -0.37 6.76 6.98
CA ILE A 64 0.33 5.64 6.33
C ILE A 64 -0.51 5.07 5.19
N TYR A 65 -1.77 4.75 5.44
CA TYR A 65 -2.67 4.21 4.42
C TYR A 65 -2.74 5.12 3.20
N ASN A 66 -2.90 6.44 3.38
CA ASN A 66 -2.97 7.38 2.25
C ASN A 66 -1.66 7.43 1.46
N ASN A 67 -0.51 7.45 2.14
CA ASN A 67 0.80 7.47 1.49
C ASN A 67 1.05 6.17 0.68
N LEU A 68 0.74 5.01 1.28
CA LEU A 68 0.91 3.72 0.64
C LEU A 68 -0.08 3.51 -0.51
N LYS A 69 -1.33 3.96 -0.37
CA LYS A 69 -2.33 3.94 -1.45
C LYS A 69 -1.88 4.79 -2.62
N SER A 70 -1.41 6.02 -2.37
CA SER A 70 -0.87 6.87 -3.43
C SER A 70 0.34 6.25 -4.15
N LEU A 71 1.21 5.54 -3.42
CA LEU A 71 2.32 4.80 -4.02
C LEU A 71 1.82 3.66 -4.92
N LYS A 72 0.82 2.90 -4.45
CA LYS A 72 0.20 1.81 -5.22
C LYS A 72 -0.46 2.33 -6.50
N ASP A 73 -1.26 3.40 -6.40
CA ASP A 73 -1.96 4.00 -7.53
C ASP A 73 -0.97 4.47 -8.62
N ARG A 74 0.14 5.11 -8.21
CA ARG A 74 1.20 5.53 -9.14
C ARG A 74 1.91 4.36 -9.81
N LYS A 75 2.12 3.25 -9.10
CA LYS A 75 2.70 2.02 -9.66
C LYS A 75 1.79 1.45 -10.74
N GLU A 76 0.49 1.37 -10.47
CA GLU A 76 -0.52 0.89 -11.43
C GLU A 76 -0.57 1.80 -12.66
N GLU A 77 -0.64 3.12 -12.47
CA GLU A 77 -0.63 4.09 -13.56
C GLU A 77 0.64 3.97 -14.44
N PHE A 78 1.81 3.78 -13.83
CA PHE A 78 3.06 3.59 -14.58
C PHE A 78 3.05 2.31 -15.40
N LYS A 79 2.52 1.21 -14.83
CA LYS A 79 2.39 -0.08 -15.52
C LYS A 79 1.44 0.02 -16.71
N ASP A 80 0.26 0.61 -16.52
CA ASP A 80 -0.76 0.77 -17.56
C ASP A 80 -0.23 1.65 -18.72
N ASN A 81 0.46 2.74 -18.39
CA ASN A 81 1.08 3.61 -19.38
C ASN A 81 2.16 2.88 -20.20
N THR A 82 2.96 2.05 -19.55
CA THR A 82 4.00 1.25 -20.20
C THR A 82 3.39 0.21 -21.13
N GLU A 83 2.38 -0.53 -20.67
CA GLU A 83 1.67 -1.53 -21.48
C GLU A 83 1.02 -0.89 -22.72
N ARG A 84 0.35 0.25 -22.55
CA ARG A 84 -0.24 1.00 -23.67
C ARG A 84 0.83 1.44 -24.68
N LEU A 85 1.93 2.00 -24.21
CA LEU A 85 3.03 2.42 -25.08
C LEU A 85 3.59 1.23 -25.88
N TYR A 86 3.81 0.08 -25.23
CA TYR A 86 4.26 -1.13 -25.92
C TYR A 86 3.25 -1.62 -26.97
N GLN A 87 1.96 -1.64 -26.65
CA GLN A 87 0.91 -2.04 -27.61
C GLN A 87 0.87 -1.11 -28.83
N GLU A 88 0.95 0.21 -28.62
CA GLU A 88 0.98 1.17 -29.71
C GLU A 88 2.18 0.97 -30.65
N GLN A 89 3.36 0.75 -30.08
CA GLN A 89 4.57 0.50 -30.88
C GLN A 89 4.49 -0.85 -31.61
N TYR A 90 4.06 -1.92 -30.92
CA TYR A 90 3.86 -3.23 -31.53
C TYR A 90 2.90 -3.17 -32.72
N ASN A 91 1.75 -2.51 -32.58
CA ASN A 91 0.78 -2.34 -33.67
C ASN A 91 1.39 -1.60 -34.86
N LYS A 92 2.25 -0.60 -34.65
CA LYS A 92 2.98 0.08 -35.73
C LYS A 92 4.00 -0.81 -36.44
N TYR A 93 4.61 -1.75 -35.72
CA TYR A 93 5.55 -2.71 -36.30
C TYR A 93 4.86 -3.81 -37.10
N VAL A 94 3.70 -4.32 -36.64
CA VAL A 94 2.97 -5.41 -37.31
C VAL A 94 2.08 -4.90 -38.45
N ALA A 95 1.63 -3.65 -38.42
CA ALA A 95 0.87 -3.03 -39.52
C ALA A 95 1.74 -2.61 -40.72
N LYS A 96 3.00 -3.06 -40.78
CA LYS A 96 3.99 -2.75 -41.81
C LYS A 96 4.44 -4.03 -42.49
#